data_AF-A0A5A7ZHC0-F1
#
_entry.id   AF-A0A5A7ZHC0-F1
#
_cell.length_a   1.000
_cell.length_b   1.000
_cell.length_c   1.000
_cell.angle_alpha   90.00
_cell.angle_beta   90.00
_cell.angle_gamma   90.00
#
_symmetry.space_group_name_H-M   'P 1'
#
loop_
_entity.id
_entity.type
_entity.pdbx_description
1 polymer ?
#
loop_
_entity_poly.entity_id
_entity_poly.type
_entity_poly.pdbx_seq_one_letter_code
_entity_poly.pdbx_strand_id
1 'polypeptide(L)'
;MDNRFSFLSKSDSAWLNSVLALRNSALASRISVSHHISRTDASEIVLALADELADHLNDDWEPTEQGRRVSEILALVNARRLVEWPQ
;
A
#
# COMPACT_ATOMS: atom_id res chain seq x y z
N MET A 1 -10.75 -7.82 -13.16
CA MET A 1 -9.53 -8.11 -12.36
C MET A 1 -8.92 -6.75 -12.07
N ASP A 2 -8.57 -6.47 -10.81
CA ASP A 2 -8.00 -5.18 -10.45
C ASP A 2 -6.52 -5.13 -10.88
N ASN A 3 -6.26 -4.57 -12.06
CA ASN A 3 -4.92 -4.54 -12.65
C ASN A 3 -4.01 -3.46 -12.04
N ARG A 4 -4.54 -2.58 -11.17
CA ARG A 4 -3.80 -1.49 -10.53
C ARG A 4 -2.64 -2.01 -9.67
N PHE A 5 -2.88 -3.12 -8.99
CA PHE A 5 -1.90 -3.82 -8.15
C PHE A 5 -1.56 -5.19 -8.76
N SER A 6 -1.36 -5.25 -10.08
CA SER A 6 -1.02 -6.50 -10.78
C SER A 6 0.29 -7.15 -10.32
N PHE A 7 1.15 -6.39 -9.63
CA PHE A 7 2.38 -6.88 -8.99
C PHE A 7 2.14 -7.55 -7.61
N LEU A 8 0.92 -7.49 -7.09
CA LEU A 8 0.51 -8.15 -5.85
C LEU A 8 -0.37 -9.38 -6.16
N SER A 9 -0.44 -10.30 -5.19
CA SER A 9 -1.44 -11.37 -5.22
C SER A 9 -2.86 -10.80 -5.12
N LYS A 10 -3.88 -11.53 -5.58
CA LYS A 10 -5.28 -11.08 -5.47
C LYS A 10 -5.68 -10.76 -4.02
N SER A 11 -5.23 -11.58 -3.08
CA SER A 11 -5.49 -11.41 -1.66
C SER A 11 -4.81 -10.17 -1.09
N ASP A 12 -3.60 -9.85 -1.53
CA ASP A 12 -2.87 -8.66 -1.07
C ASP A 12 -3.41 -7.39 -1.71
N SER A 13 -3.81 -7.44 -2.98
CA SER A 13 -4.52 -6.33 -3.62
C SER A 13 -5.85 -6.03 -2.93
N ALA A 14 -6.62 -7.06 -2.55
CA ALA A 14 -7.87 -6.89 -1.81
C ALA A 14 -7.61 -6.29 -0.42
N TRP A 15 -6.62 -6.82 0.31
CA TRP A 15 -6.23 -6.31 1.62
C TRP A 15 -5.73 -4.86 1.54
N LEU A 16 -4.88 -4.53 0.57
CA LEU A 16 -4.37 -3.17 0.37
C LEU A 16 -5.53 -2.19 0.09
N ASN A 17 -6.50 -2.57 -0.74
CA ASN A 17 -7.69 -1.76 -0.96
C ASN A 17 -8.47 -1.51 0.34
N SER A 18 -8.58 -2.50 1.23
CA SER A 18 -9.22 -2.33 2.55
C SER A 18 -8.44 -1.38 3.46
N VAL A 19 -7.10 -1.49 3.51
CA VAL A 19 -6.24 -0.56 4.26
C VAL A 19 -6.38 0.86 3.73
N LEU A 20 -6.35 1.04 2.41
CA LEU A 20 -6.53 2.36 1.80
C LEU A 20 -7.92 2.93 2.08
N ALA A 21 -8.97 2.11 2.02
CA ALA A 21 -10.32 2.56 2.37
C ALA A 21 -10.43 3.03 3.82
N LEU A 22 -9.70 2.40 4.75
CA LEU A 22 -9.64 2.76 6.16
C LEU A 22 -8.79 4.01 6.42
N ARG A 23 -7.56 4.04 5.88
CA ARG A 23 -6.55 5.07 6.16
C ARG A 23 -6.70 6.33 5.32
N ASN A 24 -7.14 6.20 4.07
CA ASN A 24 -7.26 7.30 3.12
C ASN A 24 -8.34 7.00 2.06
N SER A 25 -9.61 7.11 2.48
CA SER A 25 -10.78 6.82 1.63
C SER A 25 -10.84 7.69 0.36
N ALA A 26 -10.29 8.91 0.41
CA ALA A 26 -10.20 9.80 -0.74
C ALA A 26 -9.23 9.27 -1.80
N LEU A 27 -8.04 8.83 -1.39
CA LEU A 27 -7.09 8.13 -2.25
C LEU A 27 -7.71 6.86 -2.81
N ALA A 28 -8.30 6.01 -1.96
CA ALA A 28 -8.95 4.76 -2.39
C ALA A 28 -10.01 5.00 -3.47
N SER A 29 -10.84 6.03 -3.31
CA SER A 29 -11.84 6.43 -4.30
C SER A 29 -11.18 6.93 -5.59
N ARG A 30 -10.16 7.78 -5.47
CA ARG A 30 -9.43 8.34 -6.62
C ARG A 30 -8.79 7.25 -7.48
N ILE A 31 -8.05 6.32 -6.85
CA ILE A 31 -7.41 5.21 -7.58
C ILE A 31 -8.43 4.21 -8.12
N SER A 32 -9.64 4.13 -7.53
CA SER A 32 -10.72 3.26 -8.02
C SER A 32 -11.29 3.77 -9.34
N VAL A 33 -11.44 5.09 -9.46
CA VAL A 33 -11.97 5.74 -10.67
C VAL A 33 -10.93 5.84 -11.77
N SER A 34 -9.68 6.18 -11.45
CA SER A 34 -8.65 6.43 -12.46
C SER A 34 -8.13 5.15 -13.14
N HIS A 35 -8.25 4.00 -12.47
CA HIS A 35 -7.61 2.73 -12.84
C HIS A 35 -6.08 2.82 -13.07
N HIS A 36 -5.45 3.93 -12.69
CA HIS A 36 -4.04 4.21 -12.87
C HIS A 36 -3.48 4.88 -11.60
N ILE A 37 -2.31 4.43 -11.15
CA ILE A 37 -1.66 4.94 -9.95
C ILE A 37 -0.60 5.95 -10.39
N SER A 38 -0.80 7.24 -10.09
CA SER A 38 0.23 8.25 -10.30
C SER A 38 1.34 8.14 -9.26
N ARG A 39 2.48 8.84 -9.45
CA ARG A 39 3.54 8.91 -8.44
C ARG A 39 3.07 9.52 -7.12
N THR A 40 2.18 10.50 -7.19
CA THR A 40 1.57 11.11 -6.01
C THR A 40 0.72 10.07 -5.29
N ASP A 41 -0.11 9.33 -6.02
CA ASP A 41 -0.90 8.23 -5.43
C ASP A 41 0.00 7.17 -4.82
N ALA A 42 1.06 6.73 -5.51
CA ALA A 42 2.01 5.76 -4.98
C ALA A 42 2.71 6.26 -3.71
N SER A 43 2.98 7.56 -3.59
CA SER A 43 3.55 8.16 -2.39
C SER A 43 2.53 8.20 -1.25
N GLU A 44 1.27 8.52 -1.52
CA GLU A 44 0.20 8.46 -0.52
C GLU A 44 -0.11 7.02 -0.07
N ILE A 45 0.00 6.03 -0.97
CA ILE A 45 -0.14 4.61 -0.62
C ILE A 45 0.99 4.18 0.33
N VAL A 46 2.23 4.60 0.05
CA VAL A 46 3.38 4.35 0.94
C VAL A 46 3.14 4.95 2.33
N LEU A 47 2.63 6.19 2.39
CA LEU A 47 2.31 6.84 3.67
C LEU A 47 1.21 6.08 4.43
N ALA A 48 0.11 5.71 3.75
CA ALA A 48 -0.97 4.95 4.38
C ALA A 48 -0.51 3.59 4.91
N LEU A 49 0.42 2.92 4.21
CA LEU A 49 1.02 1.66 4.67
C LEU A 49 2.03 1.86 5.81
N ALA A 50 2.75 2.98 5.84
CA ALA A 50 3.63 3.31 6.95
C ALA A 50 2.84 3.59 8.23
N ASP A 51 1.72 4.32 8.13
CA ASP A 51 0.79 4.54 9.24
C ASP A 51 0.17 3.22 9.72
N GLU A 52 -0.25 2.35 8.80
CA GLU A 52 -0.76 1.02 9.13
C GLU A 52 0.31 0.15 9.82
N LEU A 53 1.57 0.24 9.39
CA LEU A 53 2.67 -0.49 10.01
C LEU A 53 2.92 -0.02 11.43
N ALA A 54 2.91 1.30 11.66
CA ALA A 54 3.12 1.89 12.98
C ALA A 54 2.11 1.38 14.01
N ASP A 55 0.85 1.19 13.60
CA ASP A 55 -0.22 0.65 14.45
C ASP A 55 -0.07 -0.87 14.72
N HIS A 56 0.81 -1.56 14.00
CA HIS A 56 1.03 -3.00 14.10
C HIS A 56 2.45 -3.35 14.57
N LEU A 57 3.11 -2.41 15.26
CA LEU A 57 4.31 -2.68 16.04
C LEU A 57 3.93 -3.12 17.46
N ASN A 58 4.71 -4.03 18.04
CA ASN A 58 4.60 -4.37 19.44
C ASN A 58 5.34 -3.34 20.33
N ASP A 59 5.33 -3.55 21.64
CA ASP A 59 5.99 -2.66 22.61
C ASP A 59 7.51 -2.54 22.41
N ASP A 60 8.12 -3.51 21.72
CA ASP A 60 9.55 -3.54 21.37
C ASP A 60 9.84 -2.92 19.99
N TRP A 61 8.85 -2.27 19.37
CA TRP A 61 8.91 -1.70 18.02
C TRP A 61 9.15 -2.75 16.91
N GLU A 62 8.91 -4.02 17.20
CA GLU A 62 8.97 -5.09 16.21
C GLU A 62 7.61 -5.28 15.53
N PRO A 63 7.58 -5.57 14.22
CA PRO A 63 6.33 -5.86 13.54
C PRO A 63 5.68 -7.12 14.10
N THR A 64 4.41 -6.99 14.49
CA THR A 64 3.51 -8.12 14.73
C THR A 64 3.35 -8.96 13.45
N GLU A 65 2.63 -10.10 13.52
CA GLU A 65 2.33 -10.90 12.31
C GLU A 65 1.67 -10.04 11.21
N GLN A 66 0.69 -9.21 11.58
CA GLN A 66 0.08 -8.27 10.65
C GLN A 66 1.07 -7.18 10.21
N GLY A 67 1.90 -6.67 11.11
CA GLY A 67 2.97 -5.71 10.78
C GLY A 67 3.96 -6.25 9.75
N ARG A 68 4.33 -7.53 9.81
CA ARG A 68 5.21 -8.16 8.80
C ARG A 68 4.56 -8.15 7.42
N ARG A 69 3.28 -8.50 7.34
CA ARG A 69 2.51 -8.44 6.10
C ARG A 69 2.44 -7.02 5.53
N VAL A 70 2.21 -6.02 6.37
CA VAL A 70 2.22 -4.60 5.96
C VAL A 70 3.59 -4.22 5.41
N SER A 71 4.67 -4.63 6.09
CA SER A 71 6.05 -4.36 5.68
C SER A 71 6.40 -4.99 4.31
N GLU A 72 5.98 -6.24 4.07
CA GLU A 72 6.17 -6.91 2.78
C GLU A 72 5.47 -6.15 1.63
N ILE A 73 4.21 -5.76 1.85
CA ILE A 73 3.43 -5.02 0.84
C ILE A 73 4.00 -3.61 0.63
N LEU A 74 4.41 -2.94 1.70
CA LEU A 74 5.10 -1.65 1.64
C LEU A 74 6.38 -1.73 0.83
N ALA A 75 7.20 -2.78 1.02
CA ALA A 75 8.42 -3.00 0.26
C ALA A 75 8.12 -3.18 -1.24
N LEU A 76 7.09 -3.96 -1.59
CA LEU A 76 6.66 -4.17 -2.98
C LEU A 76 6.15 -2.89 -3.64
N VAL A 77 5.29 -2.13 -2.94
CA VAL A 77 4.77 -0.84 -3.43
C VAL A 77 5.92 0.15 -3.62
N ASN A 78 6.84 0.24 -2.65
CA ASN A 78 7.97 1.15 -2.75
C ASN A 78 8.95 0.75 -3.86
N ALA A 79 9.19 -0.55 -4.06
CA ALA A 79 9.97 -1.05 -5.18
C ALA A 79 9.33 -0.68 -6.52
N ARG A 80 8.00 -0.85 -6.65
CA ARG A 80 7.29 -0.46 -7.87
C ARG A 80 7.37 1.06 -8.12
N ARG A 81 7.19 1.86 -7.07
CA ARG A 81 7.33 3.32 -7.10
C ARG A 81 8.72 3.77 -7.58
N LEU A 82 9.77 3.02 -7.24
CA LEU A 82 11.15 3.30 -7.65
C LEU A 82 11.48 2.79 -9.06
N VAL A 83 10.99 1.61 -9.44
CA VAL A 83 11.24 1.00 -10.77
C VAL A 83 10.55 1.76 -11.88
N GLU A 84 9.37 2.34 -11.63
CA GLU A 84 8.69 3.12 -12.65
C GLU A 84 9.40 4.45 -12.98
N TRP A 85 10.41 4.93 -12.22
CA TRP A 85 11.19 6.14 -12.54
C TRP A 85 12.66 6.17 -12.07
N PRO A 86 13.62 6.28 -13.01
CA PRO A 86 14.80 7.12 -12.86
C PRO A 86 14.66 8.37 -13.73
N GLN A 87 14.34 9.51 -13.09
CA GLN A 87 14.34 10.89 -13.62
C GLN A 87 13.39 11.23 -14.77
#